data_AF-A0A7C6IR85-F1
#
_entry.id   AF-A0A7C6IR85-F1
#
_cell.length_a   1.000
_cell.length_b   1.000
_cell.length_c   1.000
_cell.angle_alpha   90.00
_cell.angle_beta   90.00
_cell.angle_gamma   90.00
#
_symmetry.space_group_name_H-M   'P 1'
#
loop_
_entity.id
_entity.type
_entity.pdbx_description
1 polymer ?
#
loop_
_entity_poly.entity_id
_entity_poly.type
_entity_poly.pdbx_seq_one_letter_code
_entity_poly.pdbx_strand_id
1 'polypeptide(L)'
;MTIKPARLIWCLSTKADKKVWLIELKIGSSDTLLRCMLEIATYYQLLDKDLFIESYKDILGNLKADCIRKAVLVYREKFQHKEIKDMMGGERSNLKKLADVLKIDFFLIKEQPSVFTVQRVPL
;
A
#
# COMPACT_ATOMS: atom_id res chain seq x y z
N MET A 1 2.28 29.91 -2.52
CA MET A 1 2.48 28.57 -1.92
C MET A 1 1.63 27.58 -2.69
N THR A 2 2.27 26.71 -3.48
CA THR A 2 1.55 25.78 -4.36
C THR A 2 1.42 24.44 -3.65
N ILE A 3 0.26 24.19 -3.07
CA ILE A 3 -0.07 22.88 -2.50
C ILE A 3 -0.50 22.00 -3.67
N LYS A 4 0.33 21.02 -4.03
CA LYS A 4 -0.11 19.96 -4.95
C LYS A 4 -1.09 19.05 -4.19
N PRO A 5 -2.22 18.65 -4.78
CA PRO A 5 -3.11 17.69 -4.13
C PRO A 5 -2.31 16.43 -3.79
N ALA A 6 -2.52 15.92 -2.57
CA ALA A 6 -1.99 14.62 -2.19
C ALA A 6 -2.46 13.60 -3.25
N ARG A 7 -1.51 12.88 -3.84
CA ARG A 7 -1.79 11.75 -4.73
C ARG A 7 -2.85 10.87 -4.05
N LEU A 8 -3.87 10.44 -4.79
CA LEU A 8 -4.99 9.65 -4.26
C LEU A 8 -4.46 8.45 -3.46
N ILE A 9 -4.67 8.47 -2.14
CA ILE A 9 -4.50 7.32 -1.28
C ILE A 9 -5.74 6.45 -1.50
N TRP A 10 -5.54 5.21 -1.93
CA TRP A 10 -6.63 4.27 -2.06
C TRP A 10 -6.81 3.50 -0.75
N CYS A 11 -8.05 3.16 -0.43
CA CYS A 11 -8.41 2.36 0.73
C CYS A 11 -8.98 1.03 0.26
N LEU A 12 -8.38 -0.08 0.70
CA LEU A 12 -8.96 -1.42 0.57
C LEU A 12 -9.42 -1.89 1.95
N SER A 13 -10.67 -2.34 2.06
CA SER A 13 -11.21 -2.97 3.26
C SER A 13 -11.68 -4.38 2.91
N THR A 14 -11.27 -5.37 3.70
CA THR A 14 -11.88 -6.70 3.67
C THR A 14 -12.76 -6.83 4.90
N LYS A 15 -14.07 -7.03 4.70
CA LYS A 15 -15.00 -7.28 5.82
C LYS A 15 -14.58 -8.49 6.68
N ALA A 16 -13.86 -9.43 6.07
CA ALA A 16 -13.34 -10.63 6.73
C ALA A 16 -12.19 -10.34 7.72
N ASP A 17 -11.22 -9.49 7.37
CA ASP A 17 -9.98 -9.36 8.17
C ASP A 17 -10.00 -8.22 9.19
N LYS A 18 -11.10 -7.44 9.25
CA LYS A 18 -11.21 -6.23 10.10
C LYS A 18 -10.01 -5.30 9.95
N LYS A 19 -9.53 -5.13 8.71
CA LYS A 19 -8.35 -4.32 8.36
C LYS A 19 -8.70 -3.35 7.26
N VAL A 20 -8.00 -2.22 7.30
CA VAL A 20 -8.04 -1.20 6.27
C VAL A 20 -6.62 -0.96 5.78
N TRP A 21 -6.38 -1.08 4.49
CA TRP A 21 -5.09 -0.75 3.92
C TRP A 21 -5.13 0.64 3.28
N LEU A 22 -4.24 1.52 3.72
CA LEU A 22 -3.85 2.69 2.94
C LEU A 22 -2.87 2.21 1.87
N ILE A 23 -3.17 2.52 0.62
CA ILE A 23 -2.45 1.99 -0.53
C ILE A 23 -1.79 3.12 -1.30
N GLU A 24 -0.48 3.01 -1.49
CA GLU A 24 0.23 3.71 -2.57
C GLU A 24 0.15 2.85 -3.83
N LEU A 25 -0.63 3.30 -4.80
CA LEU A 25 -0.79 2.64 -6.10
C LEU A 25 0.22 3.21 -7.11
N LYS A 26 1.02 2.34 -7.71
CA LYS A 26 1.95 2.72 -8.78
C LYS A 26 1.55 2.10 -10.12
N ILE A 27 1.10 2.97 -11.03
CA ILE A 27 0.81 2.63 -12.43
C ILE A 27 1.89 3.25 -13.31
N GLY A 28 2.71 2.44 -13.98
CA GLY A 28 3.65 2.92 -15.00
C GLY A 28 4.70 3.94 -14.53
N SER A 29 4.95 4.08 -13.23
CA SER A 29 5.93 5.03 -12.70
C SER A 29 7.36 4.48 -12.77
N SER A 30 8.33 5.37 -12.95
CA SER A 30 9.76 5.09 -12.76
C SER A 30 10.19 5.11 -11.28
N ASP A 31 9.26 5.36 -10.36
CA ASP A 31 9.52 5.37 -8.91
C ASP A 31 10.02 3.99 -8.44
N THR A 32 11.06 3.96 -7.60
CA THR A 32 11.53 2.72 -6.99
C THR A 32 10.58 2.23 -5.90
N LEU A 33 10.61 0.94 -5.58
CA LEU A 33 9.85 0.35 -4.48
C LEU A 33 10.17 1.02 -3.15
N LEU A 34 11.44 1.39 -2.91
CA LEU A 34 11.85 2.18 -1.76
C LEU A 34 11.09 3.51 -1.66
N ARG A 35 10.99 4.25 -2.77
CA ARG A 35 10.23 5.51 -2.79
C ARG A 35 8.76 5.27 -2.43
N CYS A 36 8.15 4.24 -3.01
CA CYS A 36 6.75 3.89 -2.73
C CYS A 36 6.52 3.58 -1.24
N MET A 37 7.44 2.83 -0.64
CA MET A 37 7.40 2.49 0.79
C MET A 37 7.51 3.73 1.68
N LEU A 38 8.41 4.65 1.34
CA LEU A 38 8.59 5.89 2.10
C LEU A 38 7.40 6.84 1.93
N GLU A 39 6.79 6.90 0.75
CA GLU A 39 5.58 7.69 0.49
C GLU A 39 4.42 7.19 1.37
N ILE A 40 4.11 5.89 1.36
CA ILE A 40 3.00 5.37 2.18
C ILE A 40 3.28 5.44 3.68
N ALA A 41 4.55 5.28 4.09
CA ALA A 41 4.95 5.48 5.48
C ALA A 41 4.73 6.93 5.93
N THR A 42 5.09 7.89 5.08
CA THR A 42 4.90 9.33 5.33
C THR A 42 3.40 9.65 5.42
N TYR A 43 2.59 9.18 4.46
CA TYR A 43 1.15 9.42 4.49
C TYR A 43 0.49 8.85 5.73
N TYR A 44 0.86 7.63 6.14
CA TYR A 44 0.35 7.03 7.37
C TYR A 44 0.74 7.83 8.63
N GLN A 45 1.94 8.40 8.68
CA GLN A 45 2.37 9.25 9.78
C GLN A 45 1.55 10.53 9.86
N LEU A 46 1.31 11.18 8.72
CA LEU A 46 0.56 12.44 8.63
C LEU A 46 -0.96 12.28 8.78
N LEU A 47 -1.49 11.08 8.52
CA LEU A 47 -2.92 10.83 8.61
C LEU A 47 -3.42 10.95 10.06
N ASP A 48 -4.43 11.79 10.25
CA ASP A 48 -5.32 11.71 11.41
C ASP A 48 -6.20 10.45 11.26
N LYS A 49 -5.86 9.43 12.03
CA LYS A 49 -6.39 8.08 11.87
C LYS A 49 -7.83 7.98 12.38
N ASP A 50 -8.14 8.70 13.45
CA ASP A 50 -9.49 8.70 14.03
C ASP A 50 -10.45 9.46 13.12
N LEU A 51 -10.02 10.64 12.62
CA LEU A 51 -10.80 11.39 11.65
C LEU A 51 -11.02 10.61 10.36
N PHE A 52 -10.00 9.90 9.86
CA PHE A 52 -10.13 9.05 8.69
C PHE A 52 -11.18 7.95 8.88
N ILE A 53 -11.12 7.22 9.99
CA ILE A 53 -12.09 6.15 10.27
C ILE A 53 -13.51 6.71 10.36
N GLU A 54 -13.70 7.81 11.09
CA GLU A 54 -15.02 8.43 11.25
C GLU A 54 -15.57 8.94 9.90
N SER A 55 -14.72 9.51 9.05
CA SER A 55 -15.09 10.00 7.71
C SER A 55 -15.59 8.89 6.77
N TYR A 56 -15.20 7.63 7.02
CA TYR A 56 -15.57 6.47 6.21
C TYR A 56 -16.35 5.42 7.00
N LYS A 57 -16.97 5.79 8.13
CA LYS A 57 -17.66 4.87 9.05
C LYS A 57 -18.77 4.06 8.37
N ASP A 58 -19.48 4.61 7.40
CA ASP A 58 -20.51 3.88 6.64
C ASP A 58 -19.94 2.72 5.81
N ILE A 59 -18.68 2.84 5.38
CA ILE A 59 -17.97 1.83 4.60
C ILE A 59 -17.19 0.88 5.51
N LEU A 60 -16.56 1.43 6.56
CA LEU A 60 -15.64 0.72 7.44
C LEU A 60 -16.32 0.11 8.66
N GLY A 61 -17.54 0.50 8.98
CA GLY A 61 -18.25 0.07 10.18
C GLY A 61 -17.55 0.52 11.46
N ASN A 62 -17.45 -0.38 12.44
CA ASN A 62 -16.88 -0.10 13.77
C ASN A 62 -15.37 -0.38 13.85
N LEU A 63 -14.64 -0.28 12.73
CA LEU A 63 -13.18 -0.39 12.74
C LEU A 63 -12.56 0.77 13.51
N LYS A 64 -11.37 0.54 14.05
CA LYS A 64 -10.61 1.52 14.84
C LYS A 64 -9.32 1.90 14.12
N ALA A 65 -8.68 2.98 14.55
CA ALA A 65 -7.43 3.46 13.97
C ALA A 65 -6.30 2.41 13.93
N ASP A 66 -6.27 1.50 14.90
CA ASP A 66 -5.31 0.39 14.98
C ASP A 66 -5.55 -0.72 13.93
N CYS A 67 -6.68 -0.70 13.23
CA CYS A 67 -6.98 -1.56 12.09
C CYS A 67 -6.32 -1.08 10.78
N ILE A 68 -5.79 0.14 10.76
CA ILE A 68 -5.16 0.72 9.57
C ILE A 68 -3.78 0.08 9.34
N ARG A 69 -3.53 -0.35 8.10
CA ARG A 69 -2.30 -0.96 7.60
C ARG A 69 -1.79 -0.12 6.42
N LYS A 70 -0.50 -0.28 6.12
CA LYS A 70 0.13 0.36 4.96
C LYS A 70 0.36 -0.68 3.89
N ALA A 71 0.17 -0.31 2.64
CA ALA A 71 0.51 -1.17 1.55
C ALA A 71 0.99 -0.43 0.31
N VAL A 72 1.78 -1.15 -0.49
CA VAL A 72 2.13 -0.75 -1.85
C VAL A 72 1.44 -1.71 -2.82
N LEU A 73 0.71 -1.15 -3.78
CA LEU A 73 0.06 -1.91 -4.86
C LEU A 73 0.80 -1.65 -6.16
N VAL A 74 1.39 -2.72 -6.73
CA VAL A 74 2.22 -2.64 -7.94
C VAL A 74 1.69 -3.55 -9.03
N TYR A 75 1.90 -3.18 -10.29
CA TYR A 75 1.52 -4.02 -11.43
C TYR A 75 2.44 -5.22 -11.57
N ARG A 76 1.84 -6.38 -11.86
CA ARG A 76 2.57 -7.59 -12.21
C ARG A 76 3.45 -7.35 -13.44
N GLU A 77 4.61 -7.99 -13.44
CA GLU A 77 5.69 -7.88 -14.43
C GLU A 77 6.19 -6.46 -14.73
N LYS A 78 5.99 -5.49 -13.81
CA LYS A 78 6.60 -4.16 -13.89
C LYS A 78 7.83 -4.02 -12.99
N PHE A 79 8.52 -2.89 -13.11
CA PHE A 79 9.79 -2.61 -12.44
C PHE A 79 9.74 -2.88 -10.92
N GLN A 80 8.72 -2.38 -10.22
CA GLN A 80 8.58 -2.55 -8.79
C GLN A 80 8.28 -4.01 -8.41
N HIS A 81 7.57 -4.76 -9.26
CA HIS A 81 7.37 -6.20 -9.06
C HIS A 81 8.69 -6.97 -9.15
N LYS A 82 9.61 -6.56 -10.03
CA LYS A 82 10.97 -7.11 -10.03
C LYS A 82 11.65 -6.83 -8.70
N GLU A 83 11.59 -5.60 -8.18
CA GLU A 83 12.20 -5.27 -6.89
C GLU A 83 11.62 -6.09 -5.71
N ILE A 84 10.32 -6.43 -5.75
CA ILE A 84 9.70 -7.36 -4.80
C ILE A 84 10.28 -8.77 -4.95
N LYS A 85 10.45 -9.27 -6.18
CA LYS A 85 11.08 -10.59 -6.43
C LYS A 85 12.52 -10.61 -5.89
N ASP A 86 13.29 -9.55 -6.12
CA ASP A 86 14.67 -9.40 -5.62
C ASP A 86 14.71 -9.36 -4.07
N MET A 87 13.69 -8.79 -3.41
CA MET A 87 13.54 -8.87 -1.95
C MET A 87 13.26 -10.30 -1.47
N MET A 88 12.37 -11.02 -2.16
CA MET A 88 12.05 -12.42 -1.84
C MET A 88 13.26 -13.34 -2.04
N GLY A 89 14.06 -13.09 -3.08
CA GLY A 89 15.30 -13.81 -3.38
C GLY A 89 16.48 -13.45 -2.46
N GLY A 90 16.33 -12.47 -1.57
CA GLY A 90 17.37 -12.06 -0.62
C GLY A 90 18.38 -11.04 -1.15
N GLU A 91 18.33 -10.70 -2.43
CA GLU A 91 19.21 -9.72 -3.09
C GLU A 91 19.04 -8.31 -2.51
N ARG A 92 17.83 -8.01 -2.01
CA ARG A 92 17.50 -6.74 -1.34
C ARG A 92 17.10 -6.91 0.13
N SER A 93 17.91 -7.63 0.90
CA SER A 93 17.65 -7.89 2.33
C SER A 93 17.40 -6.64 3.19
N ASN A 94 18.12 -5.53 2.95
CA ASN A 94 17.89 -4.27 3.66
C ASN A 94 16.54 -3.63 3.34
N LEU A 95 16.08 -3.72 2.07
CA LEU A 95 14.77 -3.22 1.68
C LEU A 95 13.66 -4.05 2.31
N LYS A 96 13.85 -5.38 2.40
CA LYS A 96 12.95 -6.28 3.13
C LYS A 96 12.85 -5.92 4.61
N LYS A 97 13.99 -5.79 5.29
CA LYS A 97 14.03 -5.34 6.70
C LYS A 97 13.31 -4.02 6.91
N LEU A 98 13.50 -3.06 5.99
CA LEU A 98 12.80 -1.78 6.06
C LEU A 98 11.28 -1.95 5.93
N ALA A 99 10.81 -2.81 5.03
CA ALA A 99 9.40 -3.10 4.87
C ALA A 99 8.79 -3.74 6.14
N ASP A 100 9.53 -4.63 6.79
CA ASP A 100 9.12 -5.27 8.04
C ASP A 100 9.02 -4.25 9.18
N VAL A 101 10.05 -3.41 9.34
CA VAL A 101 10.09 -2.33 10.35
C VAL A 101 8.94 -1.34 10.14
N LEU A 102 8.70 -0.95 8.88
CA LEU A 102 7.60 -0.06 8.54
C LEU A 102 6.24 -0.77 8.56
N LYS A 103 6.19 -2.11 8.64
CA LYS A 103 4.96 -2.91 8.57
C LYS A 103 4.15 -2.59 7.30
N ILE A 104 4.79 -2.76 6.14
CA ILE A 104 4.19 -2.50 4.82
C ILE A 104 3.86 -3.83 4.15
N ASP A 105 2.60 -3.99 3.77
CA ASP A 105 2.14 -5.09 2.93
C ASP A 105 2.35 -4.78 1.44
N PHE A 106 2.53 -5.81 0.63
CA PHE A 106 2.64 -5.65 -0.82
C PHE A 106 1.54 -6.42 -1.52
N PHE A 107 0.99 -5.79 -2.54
CA PHE A 107 -0.03 -6.38 -3.39
C PHE A 107 0.37 -6.24 -4.85
N LEU A 108 0.05 -7.27 -5.62
CA LEU A 108 0.21 -7.29 -7.07
C LEU A 108 -1.15 -7.12 -7.71
N ILE A 109 -1.28 -6.13 -8.60
CA ILE A 109 -2.42 -5.99 -9.49
C ILE A 109 -2.09 -6.63 -10.84
N LYS A 110 -3.02 -7.46 -11.32
CA LYS A 110 -3.02 -7.98 -12.68
C LYS A 110 -4.30 -7.50 -13.35
N GLU A 111 -4.12 -6.72 -14.42
CA GLU A 111 -5.19 -6.30 -15.31
C GLU A 111 -5.56 -7.45 -16.24
N GLN A 112 -6.85 -7.74 -16.31
CA GLN A 112 -7.48 -8.65 -17.26
C GLN A 112 -8.56 -7.85 -18.00
N PRO A 113 -9.03 -8.31 -19.17
CA PRO A 113 -10.14 -7.63 -19.84
C PRO A 113 -11.31 -7.43 -18.86
N SER A 114 -11.64 -6.15 -18.61
CA SER A 114 -12.75 -5.71 -17.75
C SER A 114 -12.63 -5.98 -16.24
N VAL A 115 -11.54 -6.58 -15.74
CA VAL A 115 -11.39 -6.91 -14.31
C VAL A 115 -9.95 -6.73 -13.84
N PHE A 116 -9.79 -6.15 -12.64
CA PHE A 116 -8.52 -6.17 -11.92
C PHE A 116 -8.51 -7.26 -10.86
N THR A 117 -7.45 -8.05 -10.83
CA THR A 117 -7.21 -9.05 -9.78
C THR A 117 -6.07 -8.57 -8.90
N VAL A 118 -6.28 -8.61 -7.57
CA VAL A 118 -5.30 -8.19 -6.58
C VAL A 118 -4.88 -9.38 -5.75
N GLN A 119 -3.57 -9.60 -5.60
CA GLN A 119 -2.99 -10.68 -4.82
C GLN A 119 -1.99 -10.13 -3.81
N ARG A 120 -2.11 -10.52 -2.53
CA ARG A 120 -1.11 -10.20 -1.51
C ARG A 120 0.16 -11.01 -1.72
N VAL A 121 1.31 -10.37 -1.58
CA VAL A 121 2.62 -11.03 -1.64
C VAL A 121 3.01 -11.47 -0.22
N PRO A 122 3.33 -12.76 0.00
CA PRO A 122 3.96 -13.20 1.24
C PRO A 122 5.45 -12.87 1.18
N LEU A 123 5.87 -11.86 1.95
CA LEU A 123 7.28 -11.54 2.18
C LEU A 123 7.80 -12.20 3.44
#